data_AF-A0AAW2ANQ6-F1
#
_entry.id   AF-A0AAW2ANQ6-F1
#
_cell.length_a   1.000
_cell.length_b   1.000
_cell.length_c   1.000
_cell.angle_alpha   90.00
_cell.angle_beta   90.00
_cell.angle_gamma   90.00
#
_symmetry.space_group_name_H-M   'P 1'
#
loop_
_entity.id
_entity.type
_entity.pdbx_description
1 polymer ?
#
loop_
_entity_poly.entity_id
_entity_poly.type
_entity_poly.pdbx_seq_one_letter_code
_entity_poly.pdbx_strand_id
1 'polypeptide(L)'
;MDAVVEALAFFFGFLAWVMVWVALPYRYWRISTVDGNVITTSTIYENLWMSCATDSTGVHKCREFPSLLALSGYIQACRALMITSIVLGTFGLMATLVGMQCSKIGGENYIIKGRIAGAGGIFFILQGLCTMIAVSWYAFNITQEFFDPLYPGIKYEIGEGLYIGWSSATMALCGGSSLLFSCGLCNPKEKKSHLQNVRSYSNQPQSSHMVQTVSTTSNVPFSQYGLNAYV
;
A
#
# COMPACT_ATOMS: atom_id res chain seq x y z
N MET A 1 4.94 3.60 -19.43
CA MET A 1 4.02 4.03 -18.35
C MET A 1 3.52 5.40 -18.71
N ASP A 2 2.20 5.59 -18.76
CA ASP A 2 1.62 6.88 -19.06
C ASP A 2 1.74 7.78 -17.82
N ALA A 3 2.36 8.95 -17.98
CA ALA A 3 2.57 9.90 -16.88
C ALA A 3 1.25 10.30 -16.18
N VAL A 4 0.14 10.30 -16.93
CA VAL A 4 -1.20 10.58 -16.41
C VAL A 4 -1.65 9.50 -15.42
N VAL A 5 -1.45 8.22 -15.73
CA VAL A 5 -1.85 7.11 -14.86
C VAL A 5 -1.02 7.12 -13.56
N GLU A 6 0.27 7.41 -13.67
CA GLU A 6 1.17 7.50 -12.53
C GLU A 6 0.78 8.66 -11.60
N ALA A 7 0.47 9.83 -12.15
CA ALA A 7 0.01 10.99 -11.38
C ALA A 7 -1.36 10.76 -10.71
N LEU A 8 -2.32 10.16 -11.43
CA LEU A 8 -3.63 9.81 -10.86
C LEU A 8 -3.50 8.78 -9.74
N ALA A 9 -2.66 7.76 -9.92
CA ALA A 9 -2.45 6.74 -8.91
C ALA A 9 -1.74 7.30 -7.67
N PHE A 10 -0.77 8.20 -7.86
CA PHE A 10 -0.16 8.95 -6.76
C PHE A 10 -1.20 9.80 -6.00
N PHE A 11 -2.07 10.50 -6.72
CA PHE A 11 -3.13 11.30 -6.10
C PHE A 11 -4.10 10.44 -5.27
N PHE A 12 -4.51 9.28 -5.79
CA PHE A 12 -5.35 8.34 -5.03
C PHE A 12 -4.62 7.76 -3.82
N GLY A 13 -3.33 7.43 -3.93
CA GLY A 13 -2.52 6.97 -2.79
C GLY A 13 -2.37 8.05 -1.71
N PHE A 14 -2.11 9.30 -2.10
CA PHE A 14 -2.02 10.44 -1.19
C PHE A 14 -3.36 10.72 -0.49
N LEU A 15 -4.46 10.78 -1.25
CA LEU A 15 -5.78 11.04 -0.68
C LEU A 15 -6.23 9.89 0.23
N ALA A 16 -5.94 8.64 -0.11
CA ALA A 16 -6.18 7.51 0.76
C ALA A 16 -5.38 7.62 2.07
N TRP A 17 -4.10 7.98 2.00
CA TRP A 17 -3.27 8.19 3.19
C TRP A 17 -3.82 9.30 4.11
N VAL A 18 -4.24 10.43 3.54
CA VAL A 18 -4.89 11.52 4.29
C VAL A 18 -6.21 11.07 4.92
N MET A 19 -7.04 10.32 4.18
CA MET A 19 -8.32 9.82 4.69
C MET A 19 -8.13 8.85 5.87
N VAL A 20 -7.09 8.00 5.86
CA VAL A 20 -6.75 7.15 7.03
C VAL A 20 -6.37 7.99 8.24
N TRP A 21 -5.59 9.07 8.04
CA TRP A 21 -5.26 10.02 9.11
C TRP A 21 -6.47 10.72 9.70
N VAL A 22 -7.47 11.03 8.88
CA VAL A 22 -8.73 11.65 9.34
C VAL A 22 -9.63 10.61 10.01
N ALA A 23 -9.70 9.39 9.48
CA ALA A 23 -10.53 8.31 10.00
C ALA A 23 -10.08 7.88 11.42
N LEU A 24 -8.78 7.81 11.69
CA LEU A 24 -8.24 7.31 12.95
C LEU A 24 -8.72 8.08 14.21
N PRO A 25 -8.70 9.43 14.24
CA PRO A 25 -9.25 10.23 15.34
C PRO A 25 -10.74 10.58 15.17
N TYR A 26 -11.39 10.19 14.06
CA TYR A 26 -12.78 10.55 13.80
C TYR A 26 -13.69 10.07 14.91
N ARG A 27 -14.56 10.93 15.43
CA ARG A 27 -15.32 10.65 16.67
C ARG A 27 -16.44 9.63 16.50
N TYR A 28 -16.96 9.45 15.30
CA TYR A 28 -18.14 8.63 15.03
C TYR A 28 -17.76 7.34 14.27
N TRP A 29 -17.11 6.39 14.94
CA TRP A 29 -16.94 5.04 14.39
C TRP A 29 -18.17 4.16 14.67
N ARG A 30 -18.79 4.35 15.83
CA ARG A 30 -20.08 3.74 16.14
C ARG A 30 -20.95 4.71 16.93
N ILE A 31 -22.26 4.60 16.76
CA ILE A 31 -23.25 5.43 17.43
C ILE A 31 -24.32 4.54 18.05
N SER A 32 -24.71 4.80 19.30
CA SER A 32 -25.73 4.00 19.98
C SER A 32 -27.10 4.25 19.36
N THR A 33 -27.86 3.18 19.07
CA THR A 33 -29.28 3.33 18.71
C THR A 33 -30.10 3.54 19.99
N VAL A 34 -30.98 4.54 19.97
CA VAL A 34 -31.79 4.92 21.14
C VAL A 34 -33.06 4.06 21.14
N ASP A 35 -32.92 2.76 21.37
CA ASP A 35 -34.06 1.86 21.49
C ASP A 35 -34.49 1.70 22.95
N GLY A 36 -35.45 2.54 23.36
CA GLY A 36 -36.48 2.14 24.33
C GLY A 36 -36.26 2.37 25.83
N ASN A 37 -35.08 2.76 26.34
CA ASN A 37 -34.94 3.03 27.78
C ASN A 37 -35.13 4.53 28.12
N VAL A 38 -36.36 4.86 28.52
CA VAL A 38 -36.87 6.22 28.85
C VAL A 38 -36.10 6.94 29.97
N ILE A 39 -35.17 6.27 30.67
CA ILE A 39 -34.47 6.83 31.84
C ILE A 39 -33.17 7.56 31.47
N THR A 40 -32.63 7.41 30.25
CA THR A 40 -31.44 8.17 29.81
C THR A 40 -31.51 8.53 28.32
N THR A 41 -31.86 9.78 28.04
CA THR A 41 -31.87 10.38 26.69
C THR A 41 -30.47 10.85 26.29
N SER A 42 -29.52 9.93 26.27
CA SER A 42 -28.12 10.22 25.91
C SER A 42 -27.66 9.41 24.71
N THR A 43 -27.12 10.11 23.71
CA THR A 43 -26.54 9.49 22.51
C THR A 43 -25.06 9.25 22.78
N ILE A 44 -24.65 7.99 22.73
CA ILE A 44 -23.26 7.57 22.92
C ILE A 44 -22.63 7.38 21.55
N TYR A 45 -21.48 7.98 21.33
CA TYR A 45 -20.68 7.81 20.13
C TYR A 45 -19.24 7.55 20.52
N GLU A 46 -18.62 6.61 19.83
CA GLU A 46 -17.30 6.12 20.19
C GLU A 46 -16.41 6.08 18.97
N ASN A 47 -15.12 6.34 19.21
CA ASN A 47 -14.07 6.10 18.25
C ASN A 47 -13.12 5.01 18.74
N LEU A 48 -11.96 4.87 18.11
CA LEU A 48 -10.97 3.90 18.56
C LEU A 48 -10.39 4.21 19.94
N TRP A 49 -10.39 5.45 20.42
CA TRP A 49 -9.59 5.97 21.54
C TRP A 49 -10.42 6.50 22.73
N MET A 50 -11.59 7.03 22.46
CA MET A 50 -12.50 7.69 23.40
C MET A 50 -13.94 7.27 23.16
N SER A 51 -14.71 7.26 24.26
CA SER A 51 -16.16 7.12 24.28
C SER A 51 -16.75 8.44 24.75
N CYS A 52 -17.71 8.98 24.01
CA CYS A 52 -18.36 10.24 24.33
C CYS A 52 -19.87 10.05 24.40
N ALA A 53 -20.51 10.74 25.34
CA ALA A 53 -21.95 10.79 25.47
C ALA A 53 -22.43 12.25 25.40
N THR A 54 -23.53 12.47 24.69
CA THR A 54 -24.27 13.73 24.68
C THR A 54 -25.59 13.54 25.40
N ASP A 55 -25.78 14.25 26.50
CA ASP A 55 -27.06 14.27 27.24
C ASP A 55 -28.03 15.31 26.62
N SER A 56 -29.33 15.17 26.88
CA SER A 56 -30.36 16.11 26.39
C SER A 56 -30.22 17.55 26.89
N THR A 57 -29.39 17.77 27.91
CA THR A 57 -29.03 19.11 28.41
C THR A 57 -27.94 19.80 27.57
N GLY A 58 -27.47 19.15 26.49
CA GLY A 58 -26.39 19.65 25.62
C GLY A 58 -24.99 19.47 26.21
N VAL A 59 -24.86 18.71 27.30
CA VAL A 59 -23.56 18.45 27.93
C VAL A 59 -22.87 17.29 27.22
N HIS A 60 -21.65 17.54 26.73
CA HIS A 60 -20.79 16.51 26.16
C HIS A 60 -19.81 15.99 27.22
N LYS A 61 -19.86 14.69 27.51
CA LYS A 61 -18.90 14.02 28.40
C LYS A 61 -18.12 13.00 27.59
N CYS A 62 -16.84 13.26 27.37
CA CYS A 62 -15.92 12.29 26.76
C CYS A 62 -15.04 11.66 27.84
N ARG A 63 -14.88 10.34 27.78
CA ARG A 63 -13.93 9.58 28.58
C ARG A 63 -13.04 8.76 27.67
N GLU A 64 -11.76 8.70 27.98
CA GLU A 64 -10.85 7.77 27.32
C GLU A 64 -11.17 6.34 27.77
N PHE A 65 -10.98 5.36 26.88
CA PHE A 65 -11.21 3.97 27.27
C PHE A 65 -10.26 3.57 28.41
N PRO A 66 -10.75 2.94 29.49
CA PRO A 66 -9.88 2.45 30.55
C PRO A 66 -8.90 1.43 29.95
N SER A 67 -7.64 1.55 30.39
CA SER A 67 -6.44 0.73 30.15
C SER A 67 -6.56 -0.45 29.17
N LEU A 68 -5.53 -0.64 28.32
CA LEU A 68 -5.41 -1.70 27.30
C LEU A 68 -5.84 -3.13 27.71
N LEU A 69 -5.84 -3.46 29.01
CA LEU A 69 -6.23 -4.77 29.55
C LEU A 69 -7.75 -4.96 29.73
N ALA A 70 -8.53 -3.89 29.79
CA ALA A 70 -9.98 -3.92 30.00
C ALA A 70 -10.81 -3.65 28.72
N LEU A 71 -10.13 -3.37 27.61
CA LEU A 71 -10.77 -3.05 26.33
C LEU A 71 -10.93 -4.31 25.45
N SER A 72 -12.02 -4.40 24.70
CA SER A 72 -12.28 -5.52 23.80
C SER A 72 -11.15 -5.71 22.78
N GLY A 73 -10.60 -6.92 22.70
CA GLY A 73 -9.40 -7.22 21.91
C GLY A 73 -9.48 -6.83 20.43
N TYR A 74 -10.67 -6.86 19.82
CA TYR A 74 -10.84 -6.46 18.42
C TYR A 74 -10.57 -4.96 18.20
N ILE A 75 -10.86 -4.08 19.17
CA ILE A 75 -10.59 -2.64 19.06
C ILE A 75 -9.08 -2.40 19.07
N GLN A 76 -8.34 -3.14 19.91
CA GLN A 76 -6.88 -3.05 19.95
C GLN A 76 -6.25 -3.57 18.65
N ALA A 77 -6.78 -4.67 18.08
CA ALA A 77 -6.37 -5.15 16.76
C ALA A 77 -6.63 -4.10 15.66
N CYS A 78 -7.80 -3.47 15.67
CA CYS A 78 -8.14 -2.40 14.72
C CYS A 78 -7.20 -1.19 14.85
N ARG A 79 -6.85 -0.77 16.08
CA ARG A 79 -5.85 0.29 16.31
C ARG A 79 -4.51 -0.08 15.68
N ALA A 80 -4.01 -1.28 15.93
CA ALA A 80 -2.74 -1.75 15.38
C ALA A 80 -2.77 -1.80 13.85
N LEU A 81 -3.84 -2.30 13.24
CA LEU A 81 -4.01 -2.36 11.79
C LEU A 81 -4.07 -0.97 11.15
N MET A 82 -4.79 -0.01 11.76
CA MET A 82 -4.88 1.36 11.26
C MET A 82 -3.53 2.10 11.35
N ILE A 83 -2.79 1.94 12.46
CA ILE A 83 -1.45 2.53 12.62
C ILE A 83 -0.48 1.91 11.61
N THR A 84 -0.52 0.58 11.45
CA THR A 84 0.32 -0.13 10.46
C THR A 84 0.02 0.35 9.05
N SER A 85 -1.26 0.56 8.72
CA SER A 85 -1.69 1.14 7.45
C SER A 85 -1.07 2.52 7.20
N ILE A 86 -1.08 3.42 8.19
CA ILE A 86 -0.45 4.75 8.06
C ILE A 86 1.05 4.63 7.77
N VAL A 87 1.75 3.75 8.48
CA VAL A 87 3.19 3.52 8.30
C VAL A 87 3.49 2.93 6.92
N LEU A 88 2.72 1.94 6.47
CA LEU A 88 2.87 1.38 5.13
C LEU A 88 2.59 2.45 4.06
N GLY A 89 1.58 3.30 4.29
CA GLY A 89 1.24 4.38 3.38
C GLY A 89 2.29 5.48 3.29
N THR A 90 2.98 5.83 4.38
CA THR A 90 4.11 6.78 4.31
C THR A 90 5.26 6.21 3.48
N PHE A 91 5.61 4.93 3.67
CA PHE A 91 6.63 4.28 2.85
C PHE A 91 6.20 4.19 1.37
N GLY A 92 4.93 3.89 1.10
CA GLY A 92 4.36 3.89 -0.24
C GLY A 92 4.40 5.26 -0.90
N LEU A 93 4.04 6.32 -0.18
CA LEU A 93 4.09 7.70 -0.67
C LEU A 93 5.52 8.14 -1.00
N MET A 94 6.48 7.85 -0.12
CA MET A 94 7.89 8.20 -0.35
C MET A 94 8.47 7.43 -1.53
N ALA A 95 8.19 6.12 -1.63
CA ALA A 95 8.64 5.30 -2.75
C ALA A 95 8.04 5.78 -4.08
N THR A 96 6.74 6.07 -4.12
CA THR A 96 6.10 6.58 -5.34
C THR A 96 6.64 7.94 -5.76
N LEU A 97 6.83 8.88 -4.82
CA LEU A 97 7.44 10.20 -5.11
C LEU A 97 8.84 10.11 -5.75
N VAL A 98 9.66 9.15 -5.29
CA VAL A 98 11.01 8.91 -5.85
C VAL A 98 10.93 8.15 -7.18
N GLY A 99 9.98 7.22 -7.31
CA GLY A 99 9.80 6.39 -8.50
C GLY A 99 9.19 7.13 -9.69
N MET A 100 8.52 8.26 -9.47
CA MET A 100 7.84 9.00 -10.52
C MET A 100 8.79 9.52 -11.61
N GLN A 101 8.33 9.49 -12.87
CA GLN A 101 9.14 9.96 -14.01
C GLN A 101 9.46 11.45 -13.91
N CYS A 102 8.54 12.25 -13.37
CA CYS A 102 8.71 13.68 -13.16
C CYS A 102 9.67 14.06 -12.02
N SER A 103 10.16 13.09 -11.23
CA SER A 103 11.07 13.36 -10.12
C SER A 103 12.52 13.43 -10.58
N LYS A 104 13.26 14.50 -10.28
CA LYS A 104 14.68 14.65 -10.63
C LYS A 104 15.63 13.87 -9.71
N ILE A 105 15.09 13.27 -8.64
CA ILE A 105 15.80 12.48 -7.65
C ILE A 105 15.84 11.02 -8.11
N GLY A 106 17.04 10.44 -8.27
CA GLY A 106 17.22 9.00 -8.56
C GLY A 106 17.87 8.64 -9.91
N GLY A 107 18.33 9.64 -10.69
CA GLY A 107 19.03 9.40 -11.97
C GLY A 107 18.10 9.04 -13.13
N GLU A 108 18.68 8.81 -14.30
CA GLU A 108 17.96 8.69 -15.59
C GLU A 108 17.54 7.24 -15.92
N ASN A 109 17.83 6.30 -15.02
CA ASN A 109 17.51 4.88 -15.23
C ASN A 109 16.00 4.61 -15.04
N TYR A 110 15.25 4.65 -16.15
CA TYR A 110 13.80 4.42 -16.18
C TYR A 110 13.37 3.07 -15.56
N ILE A 111 14.20 2.04 -15.67
CA ILE A 111 13.94 0.71 -15.11
C ILE A 111 13.93 0.73 -13.57
N ILE A 112 14.91 1.40 -12.96
CA ILE A 112 15.04 1.47 -11.50
C ILE A 112 13.89 2.32 -10.93
N LYS A 113 13.59 3.46 -11.55
CA LYS A 113 12.45 4.31 -11.20
C LYS A 113 11.13 3.55 -11.23
N GLY A 114 10.88 2.79 -12.30
CA GLY A 114 9.70 1.93 -12.39
C GLY A 114 9.62 0.91 -11.27
N ARG A 115 10.71 0.19 -10.96
CA ARG A 115 10.73 -0.77 -9.84
C ARG A 115 10.42 -0.11 -8.49
N ILE A 116 10.92 1.10 -8.25
CA ILE A 116 10.65 1.85 -7.03
C ILE A 116 9.18 2.28 -6.97
N ALA A 117 8.62 2.78 -8.08
CA ALA A 117 7.19 3.11 -8.18
C ALA A 117 6.29 1.87 -7.97
N GLY A 118 6.67 0.73 -8.54
CA GLY A 118 6.00 -0.55 -8.33
C GLY A 118 6.06 -1.03 -6.88
N ALA A 119 7.21 -0.90 -6.20
CA ALA A 119 7.33 -1.17 -4.78
C ALA A 119 6.39 -0.27 -3.95
N GLY A 120 6.31 1.01 -4.29
CA GLY A 120 5.33 1.94 -3.70
C GLY A 120 3.88 1.47 -3.89
N GLY A 121 3.54 0.92 -5.06
CA GLY A 121 2.23 0.32 -5.32
C GLY A 121 1.91 -0.87 -4.41
N ILE A 122 2.90 -1.74 -4.11
CA ILE A 122 2.73 -2.84 -3.14
C ILE A 122 2.40 -2.30 -1.75
N PHE A 123 3.13 -1.29 -1.30
CA PHE A 123 2.87 -0.64 0.00
C PHE A 123 1.48 -0.01 0.07
N PHE A 124 1.01 0.63 -1.00
CA PHE A 124 -0.37 1.15 -1.06
C PHE A 124 -1.43 0.05 -1.05
N ILE A 125 -1.19 -1.10 -1.67
CA ILE A 125 -2.09 -2.25 -1.57
C ILE A 125 -2.13 -2.79 -0.15
N LEU A 126 -0.97 -2.96 0.50
CA LEU A 126 -0.90 -3.42 1.89
C LEU A 126 -1.58 -2.43 2.84
N GLN A 127 -1.38 -1.12 2.66
CA GLN A 127 -2.12 -0.07 3.37
C GLN A 127 -3.64 -0.27 3.20
N GLY A 128 -4.10 -0.39 1.96
CA GLY A 128 -5.52 -0.57 1.65
C GLY A 128 -6.12 -1.83 2.27
N LEU A 129 -5.41 -2.96 2.21
CA LEU A 129 -5.83 -4.22 2.83
C LEU A 129 -5.91 -4.12 4.36
N CYS A 130 -4.90 -3.55 5.01
CA CYS A 130 -4.91 -3.35 6.45
C CYS A 130 -6.09 -2.48 6.90
N THR A 131 -6.35 -1.37 6.20
CA THR A 131 -7.50 -0.51 6.50
C THR A 131 -8.81 -1.25 6.25
N MET A 132 -8.93 -1.95 5.12
CA MET A 132 -10.14 -2.71 4.76
C MET A 132 -10.48 -3.75 5.83
N ILE A 133 -9.49 -4.53 6.27
CA ILE A 133 -9.65 -5.55 7.31
C ILE A 133 -10.07 -4.89 8.63
N ALA A 134 -9.42 -3.79 9.03
CA ALA A 134 -9.75 -3.10 10.28
C ALA A 134 -11.21 -2.61 10.30
N VAL A 135 -11.65 -1.88 9.27
CA VAL A 135 -13.01 -1.32 9.24
C VAL A 135 -14.08 -2.39 9.03
N SER A 136 -13.79 -3.42 8.24
CA SER A 136 -14.72 -4.54 8.01
C SER A 136 -14.90 -5.36 9.27
N TRP A 137 -13.81 -5.64 9.98
CA TRP A 137 -13.87 -6.42 11.22
C TRP A 137 -14.59 -5.62 12.31
N TYR A 138 -14.34 -4.32 12.42
CA TYR A 138 -15.09 -3.46 13.34
C TYR A 138 -16.59 -3.44 13.01
N ALA A 139 -16.95 -3.25 11.74
CA ALA A 139 -18.35 -3.27 11.29
C ALA A 139 -19.04 -4.63 11.55
N PHE A 140 -18.32 -5.73 11.34
CA PHE A 140 -18.84 -7.08 11.57
C PHE A 140 -19.21 -7.31 13.04
N ASN A 141 -18.35 -6.91 13.99
CA ASN A 141 -18.65 -7.04 15.42
C ASN A 141 -19.88 -6.21 15.81
N ILE A 142 -20.00 -4.96 15.33
CA ILE A 142 -21.18 -4.13 15.59
C ILE A 142 -22.45 -4.80 15.08
N THR A 143 -22.41 -5.30 13.85
CA THR A 143 -23.57 -5.93 13.21
C THR A 143 -23.97 -7.20 13.96
N GLN A 144 -22.99 -8.00 14.39
CA GLN A 144 -23.23 -9.20 15.18
C GLN A 144 -23.90 -8.86 16.53
N GLU A 145 -23.39 -7.85 17.24
CA GLU A 145 -23.97 -7.38 18.51
C GLU A 145 -25.38 -6.79 18.34
N PHE A 146 -25.64 -6.12 17.20
CA PHE A 146 -26.94 -5.50 16.93
C PHE A 146 -28.08 -6.52 16.73
N PHE A 147 -27.78 -7.62 16.01
CA PHE A 147 -28.75 -8.66 15.68
C PHE A 147 -28.86 -9.79 16.71
N ASP A 148 -27.98 -9.85 17.70
CA ASP A 148 -28.05 -10.85 18.77
C ASP A 148 -29.20 -10.51 19.75
N PRO A 149 -30.25 -11.34 19.85
CA PRO A 149 -31.37 -11.11 20.76
C PRO A 149 -30.98 -11.28 22.23
N LEU A 150 -29.86 -11.94 22.53
CA LEU A 150 -29.36 -12.18 23.89
C LEU A 150 -28.37 -11.12 24.36
N TYR A 151 -28.01 -10.14 23.52
CA TYR A 151 -27.05 -9.10 23.88
C TYR A 151 -27.65 -8.14 24.92
N PRO A 152 -27.13 -8.11 26.17
CA PRO A 152 -27.70 -7.29 27.24
C PRO A 152 -27.19 -5.84 27.23
N GLY A 153 -26.30 -5.50 26.28
CA GLY A 153 -25.67 -4.19 26.18
C GLY A 153 -26.42 -3.21 25.27
N ILE A 154 -25.83 -2.01 25.13
CA ILE A 154 -26.36 -0.97 24.23
C ILE A 154 -26.05 -1.36 22.78
N LYS A 155 -27.07 -1.29 21.92
CA LYS A 155 -26.90 -1.57 20.49
C LYS A 155 -26.27 -0.38 19.78
N TYR A 156 -25.33 -0.67 18.89
CA TYR A 156 -24.63 0.34 18.10
C TYR A 156 -24.94 0.19 16.61
N GLU A 157 -24.94 1.31 15.91
CA GLU A 157 -25.00 1.43 14.48
C GLU A 157 -23.62 1.82 13.91
N ILE A 158 -23.45 1.56 12.62
CA ILE A 158 -22.23 1.85 11.88
C ILE A 158 -22.09 3.38 11.74
N GLY A 159 -21.01 3.94 12.29
CA GLY A 159 -20.73 5.37 12.20
C GLY A 159 -20.09 5.78 10.87
N GLU A 160 -20.17 7.08 10.57
CA GLU A 160 -19.59 7.72 9.38
C GLU A 160 -18.08 7.44 9.21
N GLY A 161 -17.34 7.29 10.31
CA GLY A 161 -15.90 7.03 10.30
C GLY A 161 -15.52 5.72 9.59
N LEU A 162 -16.39 4.70 9.66
CA LEU A 162 -16.16 3.44 8.95
C LEU A 162 -16.25 3.65 7.44
N TYR A 163 -17.27 4.40 6.97
CA TYR A 163 -17.43 4.69 5.55
C TYR A 163 -16.23 5.44 4.97
N ILE A 164 -15.68 6.42 5.72
CA ILE A 164 -14.44 7.11 5.32
C ILE A 164 -13.28 6.11 5.17
N GLY A 165 -13.16 5.16 6.10
CA GLY A 165 -12.14 4.12 6.02
C GLY A 165 -12.32 3.18 4.81
N TRP A 166 -13.54 2.77 4.49
CA TRP A 166 -13.85 2.00 3.26
C TRP A 166 -13.49 2.77 1.99
N SER A 167 -13.84 4.07 1.93
CA SER A 167 -13.44 4.95 0.83
C SER A 167 -11.91 5.05 0.72
N SER A 168 -11.20 5.22 1.84
CA SER A 168 -9.73 5.26 1.82
C SER A 168 -9.11 3.95 1.33
N ALA A 169 -9.65 2.80 1.75
CA ALA A 169 -9.14 1.49 1.40
C ALA A 169 -9.31 1.19 -0.09
N THR A 170 -10.50 1.49 -0.64
CA THR A 170 -10.76 1.33 -2.08
C THR A 170 -9.86 2.22 -2.93
N MET A 171 -9.66 3.48 -2.54
CA MET A 171 -8.76 4.39 -3.23
C MET A 171 -7.30 3.93 -3.18
N ALA A 172 -6.82 3.45 -2.03
CA ALA A 172 -5.47 2.89 -1.88
C ALA A 172 -5.28 1.64 -2.76
N LEU A 173 -6.25 0.74 -2.79
CA LEU A 173 -6.21 -0.47 -3.61
C LEU A 173 -6.22 -0.14 -5.10
N CYS A 174 -7.07 0.80 -5.53
CA CYS A 174 -7.11 1.27 -6.92
C CYS A 174 -5.77 1.92 -7.31
N GLY A 175 -5.27 2.88 -6.53
CA GLY A 175 -4.00 3.55 -6.79
C GLY A 175 -2.82 2.59 -6.81
N GLY A 176 -2.72 1.70 -5.81
CA GLY A 176 -1.65 0.69 -5.75
C GLY A 176 -1.71 -0.32 -6.89
N SER A 177 -2.90 -0.76 -7.27
CA SER A 177 -3.08 -1.68 -8.41
C SER A 177 -2.69 -1.02 -9.73
N SER A 178 -3.11 0.23 -9.96
CA SER A 178 -2.75 1.00 -11.17
C SER A 178 -1.23 1.15 -11.32
N LEU A 179 -0.50 1.39 -10.23
CA LEU A 179 0.97 1.45 -10.22
C LEU A 179 1.60 0.09 -10.55
N LEU A 180 1.08 -1.00 -10.00
CA LEU A 180 1.57 -2.34 -10.28
C LEU A 180 1.34 -2.79 -11.72
N PHE A 181 0.15 -2.55 -12.26
CA PHE A 181 -0.17 -2.88 -13.66
C PHE A 181 0.68 -2.07 -14.63
N SER A 182 0.93 -0.80 -14.34
CA SER A 182 1.77 0.08 -15.15
C SER A 182 3.24 -0.36 -15.17
N CYS A 183 3.74 -0.91 -14.07
CA CYS A 183 5.14 -1.35 -13.94
C CYS A 183 5.43 -2.73 -14.59
N GLY A 184 4.44 -3.44 -15.14
CA GLY A 184 4.65 -4.70 -15.87
C GLY A 184 4.99 -5.92 -15.01
N LEU A 185 5.09 -5.79 -13.67
CA LEU A 185 5.35 -6.91 -12.75
C LEU A 185 4.28 -8.02 -12.83
N CYS A 186 3.05 -7.66 -13.25
CA CYS A 186 1.94 -8.59 -13.47
C CYS A 186 1.75 -9.04 -14.93
N ASN A 187 2.66 -8.71 -15.85
CA ASN A 187 2.62 -9.26 -17.20
C ASN A 187 3.50 -10.53 -17.28
N PRO A 188 2.93 -11.75 -17.22
CA PRO A 188 3.69 -12.98 -17.46
C PRO A 188 4.30 -13.06 -18.87
N LYS A 189 3.92 -12.17 -19.78
CA LYS A 189 4.49 -12.07 -21.14
C LYS A 189 5.93 -11.54 -21.16
N GLU A 190 6.36 -10.70 -20.21
CA GLU A 190 7.75 -10.23 -20.09
C GLU A 190 8.65 -11.13 -19.23
N LYS A 191 8.08 -12.02 -18.40
CA LYS A 191 8.90 -13.06 -17.75
C LYS A 191 9.59 -13.97 -18.78
N LYS A 192 9.01 -14.14 -19.98
CA LYS A 192 9.69 -14.85 -21.09
C LYS A 192 10.85 -14.04 -21.65
N SER A 193 10.74 -12.74 -21.88
CA SER A 193 11.83 -11.93 -22.44
C SER A 193 13.02 -11.76 -21.48
N HIS A 194 12.77 -11.66 -20.17
CA HIS A 194 13.85 -11.53 -19.17
C HIS A 194 14.57 -12.85 -18.86
N LEU A 195 13.86 -13.99 -18.81
CA LEU A 195 14.50 -15.31 -18.75
C LEU A 195 15.25 -15.65 -20.04
N GLN A 196 14.78 -15.15 -21.19
CA GLN A 196 15.41 -15.34 -22.48
C GLN A 196 16.67 -14.47 -22.62
N ASN A 197 16.68 -13.22 -22.13
CA ASN A 197 17.88 -12.39 -22.09
C ASN A 197 18.97 -12.92 -21.13
N VAL A 198 18.58 -13.46 -19.96
CA VAL A 198 19.54 -14.08 -19.04
C VAL A 198 20.10 -15.39 -19.62
N ARG A 199 19.29 -16.18 -20.35
CA ARG A 199 19.73 -17.39 -21.04
C ARG A 199 20.59 -17.08 -22.29
N SER A 200 20.41 -15.92 -22.92
CA SER A 200 21.26 -15.44 -24.01
C SER A 200 22.66 -15.00 -23.53
N TYR A 201 22.79 -14.49 -22.30
CA TYR A 201 24.09 -14.20 -21.68
C TYR A 201 24.79 -15.45 -21.13
N SER A 202 24.05 -16.53 -20.80
CA SER A 202 24.65 -17.79 -20.33
C SER A 202 25.07 -18.74 -21.46
N ASN A 203 24.71 -18.46 -22.71
CA ASN A 203 25.01 -19.28 -23.88
C ASN A 203 26.13 -18.68 -24.75
N GLN A 204 27.14 -18.06 -24.12
CA GLN A 204 28.42 -17.86 -24.78
C GLN A 204 29.24 -19.15 -24.55
N PRO A 205 29.61 -19.91 -25.60
CA PRO A 205 30.29 -21.18 -25.43
C PRO A 205 31.70 -20.95 -24.89
N GLN A 206 31.93 -21.39 -23.65
CA GLN A 206 33.26 -21.63 -23.12
C GLN A 206 33.76 -22.96 -23.72
N SER A 207 34.33 -22.93 -24.94
CA SER A 207 35.00 -24.11 -25.49
C SER A 207 36.42 -24.20 -24.93
N SER A 208 36.63 -25.10 -23.97
CA SER A 208 37.95 -25.48 -23.47
C SER A 208 38.41 -26.79 -24.10
N HIS A 209 39.27 -26.71 -25.11
CA HIS A 209 40.15 -27.79 -25.60
C HIS A 209 41.30 -27.07 -26.34
N MET A 210 42.60 -27.38 -26.24
CA MET A 210 43.41 -28.29 -25.46
C MET A 210 44.84 -27.72 -25.53
N VAL A 211 45.63 -27.94 -24.48
CA VAL A 211 47.07 -27.65 -24.45
C VAL A 211 47.79 -28.51 -25.50
N GLN A 212 48.59 -27.90 -26.36
CA GLN A 212 49.70 -28.59 -27.04
C GLN A 212 50.95 -27.71 -27.04
N THR A 213 52.01 -28.27 -26.46
CA THR A 213 53.35 -27.70 -26.28
C THR A 213 54.28 -28.21 -27.40
N VAL A 214 55.28 -27.38 -27.78
CA VAL A 214 56.48 -27.68 -28.63
C VAL A 214 56.13 -27.86 -30.14
N SER A 215 56.76 -27.26 -31.17
CA SER A 215 58.19 -26.97 -31.43
C SER A 215 58.36 -26.03 -32.65
N THR A 216 59.32 -25.11 -32.57
CA THR A 216 60.41 -24.83 -33.55
C THR A 216 60.11 -24.29 -34.98
N THR A 217 60.62 -23.06 -35.20
CA THR A 217 61.23 -22.46 -36.43
C THR A 217 60.43 -22.36 -37.74
N SER A 218 60.28 -21.13 -38.26
CA SER A 218 61.16 -20.58 -39.31
C SER A 218 60.62 -19.27 -39.94
N ASN A 219 61.53 -18.29 -40.04
CA ASN A 219 61.78 -17.35 -41.14
C ASN A 219 60.73 -16.36 -41.72
N VAL A 220 61.03 -15.08 -41.45
CA VAL A 220 61.21 -13.94 -42.41
C VAL A 220 59.96 -13.16 -42.92
N PRO A 221 60.05 -11.81 -43.09
CA PRO A 221 58.91 -10.86 -43.02
C PRO A 221 58.62 -10.10 -44.33
N PHE A 222 57.45 -9.45 -44.45
CA PHE A 222 57.18 -8.33 -45.39
C PHE A 222 55.86 -7.62 -45.00
N SER A 223 55.86 -6.34 -44.55
CA SER A 223 55.60 -5.11 -45.36
C SER A 223 54.23 -5.15 -46.08
N GLN A 224 53.35 -4.15 -46.16
CA GLN A 224 53.23 -2.73 -45.79
C GLN A 224 51.92 -2.26 -46.47
N TYR A 225 51.54 -1.01 -46.24
CA TYR A 225 50.62 -0.15 -47.01
C TYR A 225 49.19 -0.01 -46.50
N GLY A 226 49.01 1.04 -45.69
CA GLY A 226 47.91 1.96 -45.89
C GLY A 226 48.25 2.95 -47.01
N LEU A 227 47.28 3.28 -47.85
CA LEU A 227 47.22 4.55 -48.57
C LEU A 227 45.80 4.81 -49.12
N ASN A 228 45.14 5.78 -48.49
CA ASN A 228 44.30 6.87 -49.00
C ASN A 228 43.89 6.88 -50.49
N ALA A 229 42.62 7.22 -50.77
CA ALA A 229 42.23 7.99 -51.96
C ALA A 229 40.76 8.51 -51.95
N TYR A 230 40.60 9.82 -51.75
CA TYR A 230 39.69 10.79 -52.41
C TYR A 230 38.39 10.32 -53.12
N VAL A 231 37.23 10.88 -52.72
CA VAL A 231 36.49 12.03 -53.32
C VAL A 231 35.50 12.53 -52.28
#